data_AF-A0A8B6CQR5-F1
#
_entry.id   AF-A0A8B6CQR5-F1
#
_cell.length_a   1.000
_cell.length_b   1.000
_cell.length_c   1.000
_cell.angle_alpha   90.00
_cell.angle_beta   90.00
_cell.angle_gamma   90.00
#
_symmetry.space_group_name_H-M   'P 1'
#
loop_
_entity.id
_entity.type
_entity.pdbx_description
1 polymer ?
#
loop_
_entity_poly.entity_id
_entity_poly.type
_entity_poly.pdbx_seq_one_letter_code
_entity_poly.pdbx_strand_id
1 'polypeptide(L)'
;MDQTDLFVPIKRCCTCSENLSTKRGQTIVLVKILVLAIIPIIVLVIQGGITIAEDNNQVVTQHKVEADIKFSVEIGLLVHNLQIERGTTSMYVSSGRMDILSVVQSKRTMTDISLNALGKWISLSTPGYFRSRNTFFQRLREYRNTFDSLNKSSSEVIQFYSYDMDVILDWLGSIITNAKYLTETSWQPLIAYHMILLSKEQTGMERALGGVYFAK
;
A
#
# COMPACT_ATOMS: atom_id res chain seq x y z
N MET A 1 -2.52 32.76 53.94
CA MET A 1 -1.46 32.21 53.10
C MET A 1 -1.04 30.94 53.80
N ASP A 2 -1.64 29.81 53.42
CA ASP A 2 -1.54 28.58 54.20
C ASP A 2 -0.55 27.65 53.51
N GLN A 3 0.49 27.25 54.24
CA GLN A 3 1.63 26.50 53.74
C GLN A 3 2.09 25.49 54.78
N THR A 4 2.42 24.30 54.28
CA THR A 4 3.51 23.40 54.68
C THR A 4 3.37 22.48 55.91
N ASP A 5 3.43 21.19 55.55
CA ASP A 5 4.39 20.19 56.02
C ASP A 5 3.97 19.16 57.07
N LEU A 6 3.45 18.07 56.50
CA LEU A 6 3.44 16.71 57.02
C LEU A 6 4.81 16.06 56.72
N PHE A 7 5.63 15.77 57.74
CA PHE A 7 6.73 14.80 57.59
C PHE A 7 6.79 13.85 58.80
N VAL A 8 6.43 12.60 58.51
CA VAL A 8 6.48 11.41 59.38
C VAL A 8 7.93 10.90 59.43
N PRO A 9 8.45 10.44 60.59
CA PRO A 9 9.86 10.07 60.71
C PRO A 9 10.13 8.70 60.08
N ILE A 10 11.11 8.65 59.19
CA ILE A 10 11.62 7.41 58.58
C ILE A 10 12.59 6.72 59.58
N LYS A 11 12.29 5.46 59.89
CA LYS A 11 13.05 4.58 60.78
C LYS A 11 14.53 4.50 60.43
N ARG A 12 15.39 4.73 61.44
CA ARG A 12 16.81 4.35 61.46
C ARG A 12 16.95 2.84 61.20
N CYS A 13 17.61 2.49 60.10
CA CYS A 13 18.08 1.13 59.83
C CYS A 13 19.57 1.04 60.23
N CYS A 14 19.96 -0.08 60.84
CA CYS A 14 21.29 -0.35 61.39
C CYS A 14 22.42 -0.16 60.36
N THR A 15 23.23 0.89 60.55
CA THR A 15 24.52 1.07 59.88
C THR A 15 25.59 0.21 60.56
N CYS A 16 25.99 -0.89 59.93
CA CYS A 16 27.35 -1.39 60.13
C CYS A 16 28.30 -0.33 59.57
N SER A 17 29.17 0.25 60.40
CA SER A 17 30.17 1.20 59.93
C SER A 17 31.14 0.50 58.98
N GLU A 18 31.02 0.75 57.68
CA GLU A 18 32.01 0.30 56.70
C GLU A 18 33.30 1.08 56.92
N ASN A 19 34.28 0.45 57.58
CA ASN A 19 35.62 1.03 57.76
C ASN A 19 36.42 0.86 56.45
N LEU A 20 36.68 1.97 55.75
CA LEU A 20 37.57 2.01 54.57
C LEU A 20 39.04 1.65 54.87
N SER A 21 39.40 1.54 56.15
CA SER A 21 40.76 1.25 56.64
C SER A 21 41.15 -0.23 56.52
N THR A 22 40.19 -1.14 56.36
CA THR A 22 40.46 -2.60 56.32
C THR A 22 40.30 -3.16 54.90
N LYS A 23 41.23 -4.00 54.43
CA LYS A 23 41.16 -4.61 53.07
C LYS A 23 39.82 -5.26 52.74
N ARG A 24 39.18 -5.92 53.73
CA ARG A 24 37.86 -6.55 53.57
C ARG A 24 36.72 -5.53 53.35
N GLY A 25 36.78 -4.37 53.98
CA GLY A 25 35.77 -3.30 53.80
C GLY A 25 35.84 -2.67 52.42
N GLN A 26 37.05 -2.46 51.91
CA GLN A 26 37.28 -1.98 50.53
C GLN A 26 36.71 -2.93 49.48
N THR A 27 36.87 -4.25 49.67
CA THR A 27 36.31 -5.25 48.75
C THR A 27 34.78 -5.26 48.76
N ILE A 28 34.13 -5.07 49.92
CA ILE A 28 32.66 -5.02 50.02
C ILE A 28 32.11 -3.77 49.33
N VAL A 29 32.74 -2.61 49.53
CA VAL A 29 32.37 -1.35 48.86
C VAL A 29 32.54 -1.48 47.34
N LEU A 30 33.67 -2.05 46.87
CA LEU A 30 33.91 -2.31 45.44
C LEU A 30 32.85 -3.23 44.82
N VAL A 31 32.47 -4.31 45.50
CA VAL A 31 31.42 -5.23 45.03
C VAL A 31 30.06 -4.52 44.96
N LYS A 32 29.71 -3.67 45.94
CA LYS A 32 28.46 -2.90 45.90
C LYS A 32 28.41 -1.94 44.70
N ILE A 33 29.49 -1.22 44.43
CA ILE A 33 29.59 -0.30 43.28
C ILE A 33 29.51 -1.09 41.96
N LEU A 34 30.17 -2.26 41.90
CA LEU A 34 30.18 -3.12 40.72
C LEU A 34 28.80 -3.72 40.43
N VAL A 35 28.06 -4.15 41.47
CA VAL A 35 26.68 -4.63 41.34
C VAL A 35 25.75 -3.50 40.87
N LEU A 36 25.93 -2.28 41.36
CA LEU A 36 25.14 -1.11 40.94
C LEU A 36 25.36 -0.77 39.46
N ALA A 37 26.57 -1.00 38.94
CA ALA A 37 26.93 -0.78 37.55
C ALA A 37 26.49 -1.93 36.61
N ILE A 38 26.37 -3.17 37.10
CA ILE A 38 26.00 -4.34 36.29
C ILE A 38 24.52 -4.35 35.91
N ILE A 39 23.65 -3.81 36.78
CA ILE A 39 22.20 -3.76 36.58
C ILE A 39 21.81 -3.00 35.30
N PRO A 40 22.26 -1.73 35.07
CA PRO A 40 21.91 -1.01 33.85
C PRO A 40 22.49 -1.67 32.59
N ILE A 41 23.64 -2.34 32.69
CA ILE A 41 24.25 -3.07 31.56
C ILE A 41 23.36 -4.25 31.16
N ILE A 42 22.85 -5.02 32.13
CA ILE A 42 21.95 -6.15 31.86
C ILE A 42 20.65 -5.66 31.19
N VAL A 43 20.08 -4.55 31.66
CA VAL A 43 18.88 -3.96 31.05
C VAL A 43 19.14 -3.58 29.59
N LEU A 44 20.28 -2.94 29.29
CA LEU A 44 20.66 -2.59 27.92
C LEU A 44 20.87 -3.82 27.04
N VAL A 45 21.47 -4.89 27.56
CA VAL A 45 21.67 -6.15 26.82
C VAL A 45 20.34 -6.85 26.52
N ILE A 46 19.44 -6.91 27.50
CA ILE A 46 18.09 -7.50 27.30
C ILE A 46 17.32 -6.67 26.28
N GLN A 47 17.34 -5.34 26.40
CA GLN A 47 16.65 -4.45 25.47
C GLN A 47 17.22 -4.58 24.05
N GLY A 48 18.54 -4.58 23.89
CA GLY A 48 19.18 -4.80 22.59
C GLY A 48 18.87 -6.19 22.01
N GLY A 49 18.80 -7.21 22.85
CA GLY A 49 18.43 -8.57 22.43
C GLY A 49 16.99 -8.67 21.93
N ILE A 50 16.04 -8.00 22.60
CA ILE A 50 14.64 -7.91 22.17
C ILE A 50 14.55 -7.17 20.84
N THR A 51 15.19 -6.00 20.71
CA THR A 51 15.19 -5.21 19.47
C THR A 51 15.77 -5.98 18.29
N ILE A 52 16.88 -6.72 18.47
CA ILE A 52 17.48 -7.53 17.39
C ILE A 52 16.58 -8.70 17.00
N ALA A 53 15.90 -9.33 17.96
CA ALA A 53 14.96 -10.41 17.68
C ALA A 53 13.73 -9.92 16.90
N GLU A 54 13.25 -8.72 17.22
CA GLU A 54 12.18 -8.03 16.48
C GLU A 54 12.63 -7.65 15.06
N ASP A 55 13.85 -7.13 14.89
CA ASP A 55 14.42 -6.73 13.60
C ASP A 55 14.60 -7.92 12.64
N ASN A 56 14.91 -9.11 13.15
CA ASN A 56 15.07 -10.29 12.30
C ASN A 56 13.73 -10.75 11.67
N ASN A 57 12.60 -10.50 12.33
CA ASN A 57 11.27 -10.70 11.76
C ASN A 57 10.87 -9.59 10.76
N GLN A 58 11.51 -8.41 10.82
CA GLN A 58 11.27 -7.34 9.86
C GLN A 58 11.87 -7.61 8.47
N VAL A 59 12.94 -8.40 8.35
CA VAL A 59 13.58 -8.69 7.05
C VAL A 59 12.64 -9.46 6.10
N VAL A 60 11.86 -10.42 6.61
CA VAL A 60 10.83 -11.13 5.81
C VAL A 60 9.66 -10.20 5.44
N THR A 61 9.38 -9.23 6.30
CA THR A 61 8.32 -8.23 6.11
C THR A 61 8.71 -7.21 5.04
N GLN A 62 9.98 -6.79 4.98
CA GLN A 62 10.50 -5.85 3.98
C GLN A 62 10.34 -6.38 2.54
N HIS A 63 10.65 -7.66 2.29
CA HIS A 63 10.49 -8.25 0.96
C HIS A 63 9.03 -8.35 0.48
N LYS A 64 8.09 -8.57 1.40
CA LYS A 64 6.65 -8.56 1.08
C LYS A 64 6.17 -7.17 0.73
N VAL A 65 6.59 -6.16 1.50
CA VAL A 65 6.24 -4.76 1.25
C VAL A 65 6.76 -4.28 -0.10
N GLU A 66 7.99 -4.63 -0.48
CA GLU A 66 8.55 -4.29 -1.79
C GLU A 66 7.74 -4.92 -2.94
N ALA A 67 7.35 -6.19 -2.80
CA ALA A 67 6.52 -6.88 -3.77
C ALA A 67 5.12 -6.23 -3.90
N ASP A 68 4.51 -5.84 -2.78
CA ASP A 68 3.19 -5.19 -2.76
C ASP A 68 3.23 -3.77 -3.36
N ILE A 69 4.32 -3.02 -3.13
CA ILE A 69 4.55 -1.71 -3.77
C ILE A 69 4.70 -1.88 -5.28
N LYS A 70 5.57 -2.78 -5.73
CA LYS A 70 5.79 -3.05 -7.15
C LYS A 70 4.48 -3.45 -7.83
N PHE A 71 3.74 -4.34 -7.19
CA PHE A 71 2.43 -4.79 -7.67
C PHE A 71 1.41 -3.63 -7.76
N SER A 72 1.37 -2.75 -6.76
CA SER A 72 0.50 -1.56 -6.79
C SER A 72 0.81 -0.63 -7.97
N VAL A 73 2.10 -0.45 -8.29
CA VAL A 73 2.53 0.35 -9.45
C VAL A 73 2.12 -0.32 -10.77
N GLU A 74 2.28 -1.64 -10.89
CA GLU A 74 1.83 -2.41 -12.07
C GLU A 74 0.31 -2.25 -12.31
N ILE A 75 -0.50 -2.27 -11.23
CA ILE A 75 -1.94 -1.99 -11.31
C ILE A 75 -2.23 -0.56 -11.75
N GLY A 76 -1.52 0.42 -11.20
CA GLY A 76 -1.66 1.82 -11.61
C GLY A 76 -1.35 2.04 -13.10
N LEU A 77 -0.38 1.30 -13.65
CA LEU A 77 -0.07 1.30 -15.08
C LEU A 77 -1.19 0.67 -15.93
N LEU A 78 -1.77 -0.46 -15.49
CA LEU A 78 -2.91 -1.06 -16.18
C LEU A 78 -4.11 -0.11 -16.22
N VAL A 79 -4.48 0.47 -15.07
CA VAL A 79 -5.58 1.45 -14.98
C VAL A 79 -5.29 2.65 -15.88
N HIS A 80 -4.05 3.14 -15.91
CA HIS A 80 -3.68 4.24 -16.81
C HIS A 80 -3.89 3.91 -18.29
N ASN A 81 -3.50 2.71 -18.73
CA ASN A 81 -3.68 2.32 -20.14
C ASN A 81 -5.15 2.10 -20.47
N LEU A 82 -5.93 1.50 -19.56
CA LEU A 82 -7.40 1.39 -19.71
C LEU A 82 -8.06 2.78 -19.82
N GLN A 83 -7.64 3.76 -19.02
CA GLN A 83 -8.12 5.15 -19.12
C GLN A 83 -7.83 5.78 -20.48
N ILE A 84 -6.63 5.55 -21.01
CA ILE A 84 -6.24 6.04 -22.34
C ILE A 84 -7.07 5.34 -23.41
N GLU A 85 -7.20 4.02 -23.37
CA GLU A 85 -7.99 3.23 -24.33
C GLU A 85 -9.47 3.62 -24.30
N ARG A 86 -10.07 3.82 -23.13
CA ARG A 86 -11.42 4.37 -22.97
C ARG A 86 -11.56 5.73 -23.65
N GLY A 87 -10.63 6.64 -23.35
CA GLY A 87 -10.66 8.01 -23.86
C GLY A 87 -10.53 8.07 -25.38
N THR A 88 -9.60 7.32 -25.95
CA THR A 88 -9.41 7.29 -27.41
C THR A 88 -10.55 6.57 -28.11
N THR A 89 -11.07 5.48 -27.53
CA THR A 89 -12.21 4.75 -28.10
C THR A 89 -13.48 5.59 -28.06
N SER A 90 -13.80 6.24 -26.93
CA SER A 90 -14.98 7.10 -26.81
C SER A 90 -14.93 8.30 -27.76
N MET A 91 -13.74 8.90 -27.93
CA MET A 91 -13.50 9.97 -28.89
C MET A 91 -13.68 9.50 -30.34
N TYR A 92 -13.14 8.33 -30.68
CA TYR A 92 -13.32 7.73 -32.01
C TYR A 92 -14.81 7.50 -32.32
N VAL A 93 -15.58 7.00 -31.35
CA VAL A 93 -17.05 6.83 -31.49
C VAL A 93 -17.74 8.16 -31.70
N SER A 94 -17.44 9.17 -30.88
CA SER A 94 -18.16 10.43 -30.95
C SER A 94 -17.84 11.20 -32.23
N SER A 95 -16.61 11.11 -32.73
CA SER A 95 -16.19 11.87 -33.90
C SER A 95 -16.33 11.12 -35.23
N GLY A 96 -16.48 9.80 -35.24
CA GLY A 96 -16.58 8.97 -36.46
C GLY A 96 -15.35 9.02 -37.37
N ARG A 97 -14.21 9.45 -36.82
CA ARG A 97 -13.00 9.80 -37.59
C ARG A 97 -12.07 8.61 -37.78
N MET A 98 -11.98 8.10 -39.00
CA MET A 98 -11.16 6.92 -39.33
C MET A 98 -9.67 7.09 -39.03
N ASP A 99 -9.14 8.32 -39.03
CA ASP A 99 -7.74 8.58 -38.71
C ASP A 99 -7.38 8.32 -37.24
N ILE A 100 -8.36 8.29 -36.33
CA ILE A 100 -8.17 7.97 -34.90
C ILE A 100 -8.10 6.45 -34.67
N LEU A 101 -8.56 5.63 -35.63
CA LEU A 101 -8.61 4.17 -35.47
C LEU A 101 -7.22 3.56 -35.26
N SER A 102 -6.20 4.05 -35.98
CA SER A 102 -4.80 3.62 -35.81
C SER A 102 -4.28 3.92 -34.40
N VAL A 103 -4.68 5.07 -33.84
CA VAL A 103 -4.35 5.46 -32.46
C VAL A 103 -5.04 4.54 -31.48
N VAL A 104 -6.32 4.22 -31.67
CA VAL A 104 -7.07 3.27 -30.82
C VAL A 104 -6.37 1.91 -30.80
N GLN A 105 -6.00 1.37 -31.96
CA GLN A 105 -5.29 0.09 -32.06
C GLN A 105 -3.94 0.12 -31.32
N SER A 106 -3.17 1.21 -31.45
CA SER A 106 -1.94 1.40 -30.69
C SER A 106 -2.19 1.38 -29.17
N LYS A 107 -3.26 2.03 -28.70
CA LYS A 107 -3.60 2.06 -27.27
C LYS A 107 -4.09 0.70 -26.74
N ARG A 108 -4.85 -0.06 -27.54
CA ARG A 108 -5.24 -1.45 -27.23
C ARG A 108 -3.99 -2.31 -26.97
N THR A 109 -2.97 -2.20 -27.81
CA THR A 109 -1.70 -2.92 -27.63
C THR A 109 -0.97 -2.53 -26.34
N MET A 110 -0.96 -1.24 -25.98
CA MET A 110 -0.36 -0.78 -24.72
C MET A 110 -1.07 -1.36 -23.49
N THR A 111 -2.39 -1.40 -23.52
CA THR A 111 -3.19 -2.07 -22.47
C THR A 111 -2.82 -3.53 -22.36
N ASP A 112 -2.73 -4.25 -23.49
CA ASP A 112 -2.39 -5.67 -23.52
C ASP A 112 -0.99 -5.94 -22.95
N ILE A 113 -0.02 -5.08 -23.26
CA ILE A 113 1.33 -5.14 -22.68
C ILE A 113 1.25 -4.97 -21.17
N SER A 114 0.55 -3.94 -20.67
CA SER A 114 0.44 -3.73 -19.22
C SER A 114 -0.30 -4.84 -18.48
N LEU A 115 -1.32 -5.42 -19.11
CA LEU A 115 -2.06 -6.54 -18.55
C LEU A 115 -1.17 -7.79 -18.43
N ASN A 116 -0.35 -8.06 -19.45
CA ASN A 116 0.59 -9.18 -19.45
C ASN A 116 1.77 -8.95 -18.50
N ALA A 117 2.17 -7.70 -18.28
CA ALA A 117 3.23 -7.32 -17.36
C ALA A 117 2.86 -7.47 -15.87
N LEU A 118 1.57 -7.63 -15.53
CA LEU A 118 1.15 -7.91 -14.16
C LEU A 118 1.82 -9.19 -13.63
N GLY A 119 2.63 -9.05 -12.57
CA GLY A 119 3.32 -10.16 -11.92
C GLY A 119 2.37 -11.11 -11.17
N LYS A 120 1.19 -10.62 -10.79
CA LYS A 120 0.15 -11.39 -10.09
C LYS A 120 -1.24 -11.02 -10.61
N TRP A 121 -2.14 -11.99 -10.61
CA TRP A 121 -3.57 -11.78 -10.80
C TRP A 121 -4.31 -12.29 -9.57
N ILE A 122 -5.33 -11.56 -9.11
CA ILE A 122 -6.23 -12.08 -8.08
C ILE A 122 -7.50 -12.55 -8.74
N SER A 123 -7.77 -13.83 -8.54
CA SER A 123 -8.99 -14.47 -9.01
C SER A 123 -10.17 -13.99 -8.17
N LEU A 124 -10.91 -13.01 -8.69
CA LEU A 124 -12.21 -12.67 -8.14
C LEU A 124 -13.25 -13.66 -8.67
N SER A 125 -14.09 -14.18 -7.77
CA SER A 125 -15.21 -15.04 -8.14
C SER A 125 -16.31 -14.27 -8.88
N THR A 126 -16.45 -12.98 -8.57
CA THR A 126 -17.45 -12.09 -9.16
C THR A 126 -16.83 -10.71 -9.41
N PRO A 127 -16.94 -10.16 -10.62
CA PRO A 127 -17.54 -10.76 -11.82
C PRO A 127 -16.70 -11.92 -12.39
N GLY A 128 -17.35 -12.93 -12.99
CA GLY A 128 -16.66 -14.16 -13.42
C GLY A 128 -15.52 -13.98 -14.43
N TYR A 129 -15.50 -12.88 -15.19
CA TYR A 129 -14.41 -12.53 -16.09
C TYR A 129 -13.14 -12.04 -15.38
N PHE A 130 -13.22 -11.66 -14.10
CA PHE A 130 -12.06 -11.38 -13.26
C PHE A 130 -11.44 -12.62 -12.61
N ARG A 131 -11.96 -13.83 -12.90
CA ARG A 131 -11.42 -15.09 -12.36
C ARG A 131 -9.96 -15.33 -12.76
N SER A 132 -9.57 -14.89 -13.95
CA SER A 132 -8.19 -14.98 -14.40
C SER A 132 -7.83 -13.81 -15.30
N ARG A 133 -6.52 -13.54 -15.42
CA ARG A 133 -6.01 -12.58 -16.41
C ARG A 133 -6.50 -12.91 -17.82
N ASN A 134 -6.54 -14.20 -18.17
CA ASN A 134 -6.96 -14.64 -19.50
C ASN A 134 -8.44 -14.38 -19.76
N THR A 135 -9.31 -14.59 -18.77
CA THR A 135 -10.75 -14.30 -18.92
C THR A 135 -11.01 -12.80 -19.03
N PHE A 136 -10.26 -11.97 -18.30
CA PHE A 136 -10.35 -10.52 -18.44
C PHE A 136 -9.85 -10.05 -19.81
N PHE A 137 -8.73 -10.61 -20.27
CA PHE A 137 -8.21 -10.36 -21.61
C PHE A 137 -9.19 -10.78 -22.72
N GLN A 138 -9.86 -11.94 -22.56
CA GLN A 138 -10.92 -12.38 -23.47
C GLN A 138 -12.08 -11.40 -23.49
N ARG A 139 -12.55 -10.92 -22.33
CA ARG A 139 -13.59 -9.88 -22.25
C ARG A 139 -13.20 -8.61 -23.01
N LEU A 140 -11.97 -8.11 -22.83
CA LEU A 140 -11.48 -6.94 -23.58
C LEU A 140 -11.50 -7.21 -25.09
N ARG A 141 -11.01 -8.38 -25.52
CA ARG A 141 -11.00 -8.77 -26.93
C ARG A 141 -12.41 -8.89 -27.52
N GLU A 142 -13.32 -9.54 -26.82
CA GLU A 142 -14.73 -9.66 -27.22
C GLU A 142 -15.37 -8.29 -27.36
N TYR A 143 -15.14 -7.39 -26.39
CA TYR A 143 -15.64 -6.03 -26.45
C TYR A 143 -15.10 -5.27 -27.66
N ARG A 144 -13.78 -5.35 -27.91
CA ARG A 144 -13.12 -4.70 -29.06
C ARG A 144 -13.64 -5.23 -30.41
N ASN A 145 -13.85 -6.53 -30.55
CA ASN A 145 -14.39 -7.14 -31.77
C ASN A 145 -15.87 -6.77 -32.00
N THR A 146 -16.66 -6.75 -30.94
CA THR A 146 -18.08 -6.34 -30.98
C THR A 146 -18.20 -4.84 -31.30
N PHE A 147 -17.25 -4.05 -30.84
CA PHE A 147 -17.17 -2.62 -31.11
C PHE A 147 -16.84 -2.31 -32.57
N ASP A 148 -15.90 -3.04 -33.17
CA ASP A 148 -15.53 -2.85 -34.58
C ASP A 148 -16.66 -3.29 -35.54
N SER A 149 -17.74 -3.92 -35.04
CA SER A 149 -18.87 -4.45 -35.83
C SER A 149 -20.24 -3.80 -35.53
N LEU A 150 -20.37 -2.99 -34.47
CA LEU A 150 -21.66 -2.39 -34.06
C LEU A 150 -21.55 -0.89 -33.79
N ASN A 151 -22.62 -0.15 -34.11
CA ASN A 151 -22.74 1.30 -33.90
C ASN A 151 -23.05 1.62 -32.43
N LYS A 152 -22.10 1.36 -31.52
CA LYS A 152 -22.22 1.62 -30.08
C LYS A 152 -22.11 3.10 -29.75
N SER A 153 -22.75 3.52 -28.66
CA SER A 153 -22.67 4.88 -28.15
C SER A 153 -21.39 5.13 -27.35
N SER A 154 -20.86 6.35 -27.35
CA SER A 154 -19.68 6.71 -26.54
C SER A 154 -19.92 6.50 -25.04
N SER A 155 -21.17 6.59 -24.58
CA SER A 155 -21.54 6.34 -23.17
C SER A 155 -21.35 4.87 -22.78
N GLU A 156 -21.69 3.93 -23.65
CA GLU A 156 -21.48 2.50 -23.40
C GLU A 156 -19.99 2.17 -23.32
N VAL A 157 -19.17 2.81 -24.16
CA VAL A 157 -17.70 2.69 -24.09
C VAL A 157 -17.18 3.16 -22.74
N ILE A 158 -17.59 4.34 -22.31
CA ILE A 158 -17.16 4.90 -21.02
C ILE A 158 -17.55 3.93 -19.91
N GLN A 159 -18.82 3.52 -19.85
CA GLN A 159 -19.33 2.65 -18.80
C GLN A 159 -18.63 1.29 -18.74
N PHE A 160 -18.35 0.67 -19.89
CA PHE A 160 -17.65 -0.62 -19.95
C PHE A 160 -16.27 -0.56 -19.28
N TYR A 161 -15.44 0.40 -19.68
CA TYR A 161 -14.09 0.52 -19.13
C TYR A 161 -14.11 1.01 -17.67
N SER A 162 -14.98 1.95 -17.33
CA SER A 162 -15.08 2.47 -15.96
C SER A 162 -15.43 1.39 -14.97
N TYR A 163 -16.40 0.53 -15.30
CA TYR A 163 -16.78 -0.58 -14.44
C TYR A 163 -15.59 -1.53 -14.18
N ASP A 164 -14.84 -1.88 -15.22
CA ASP A 164 -13.68 -2.76 -15.08
C ASP A 164 -12.58 -2.10 -14.24
N MET A 165 -12.38 -0.78 -14.36
CA MET A 165 -11.43 -0.01 -13.54
C MET A 165 -11.86 0.10 -12.09
N ASP A 166 -13.15 0.32 -11.81
CA ASP A 166 -13.69 0.35 -10.44
C ASP A 166 -13.40 -0.97 -9.71
N VAL A 167 -13.66 -2.10 -10.37
CA VAL A 167 -13.36 -3.43 -9.79
C VAL A 167 -11.87 -3.59 -9.51
N ILE A 168 -10.98 -3.12 -10.41
CA ILE A 168 -9.53 -3.19 -10.23
C ILE A 168 -9.07 -2.30 -9.08
N LEU A 169 -9.64 -1.11 -8.94
CA LEU A 169 -9.29 -0.15 -7.88
C LEU A 169 -9.81 -0.62 -6.52
N ASP A 170 -11.04 -1.10 -6.42
CA ASP A 170 -11.59 -1.71 -5.18
C ASP A 170 -10.76 -2.91 -4.73
N TRP A 171 -10.31 -3.69 -5.69
CA TRP A 171 -9.40 -4.79 -5.45
C TRP A 171 -8.06 -4.32 -4.87
N LEU A 172 -7.44 -3.28 -5.44
CA LEU A 172 -6.22 -2.67 -4.90
C LEU A 172 -6.44 -2.17 -3.46
N GLY A 173 -7.55 -1.49 -3.20
CA GLY A 173 -7.92 -1.02 -1.86
C GLY A 173 -8.05 -2.16 -0.84
N SER A 174 -8.61 -3.29 -1.26
CA SER A 174 -8.73 -4.50 -0.43
C SER A 174 -7.37 -5.10 -0.07
N ILE A 175 -6.42 -5.14 -1.01
CA ILE A 175 -5.05 -5.60 -0.72
C ILE A 175 -4.39 -4.70 0.31
N ILE A 176 -4.47 -3.38 0.11
CA ILE A 176 -3.83 -2.40 1.00
C ILE A 176 -4.42 -2.48 2.40
N THR A 177 -5.75 -2.65 2.49
CA THR A 177 -6.44 -2.80 3.77
C THR A 177 -6.02 -4.08 4.48
N ASN A 178 -5.83 -5.20 3.76
CA ASN A 178 -5.30 -6.44 4.33
C ASN A 178 -3.84 -6.29 4.80
N ALA A 179 -3.02 -5.55 4.04
CA ALA A 179 -1.63 -5.27 4.40
C ALA A 179 -1.48 -4.42 5.68
N LYS A 180 -2.43 -3.52 5.96
CA LYS A 180 -2.50 -2.74 7.20
C LYS A 180 -2.53 -3.63 8.45
N TYR A 181 -3.19 -4.78 8.40
CA TYR A 181 -3.26 -5.71 9.53
C TYR A 181 -1.96 -6.51 9.74
N LEU A 182 -1.06 -6.50 8.75
CA LEU A 182 0.19 -7.27 8.77
C LEU A 182 1.41 -6.41 9.13
N THR A 183 1.36 -5.09 8.91
CA THR A 183 2.51 -4.19 9.09
C THR A 183 2.07 -2.79 9.56
N GLU A 184 2.59 -2.32 10.70
CA GLU A 184 2.22 -0.99 11.25
C GLU A 184 2.75 0.18 10.39
N THR A 185 3.87 0.01 9.69
CA THR A 185 4.65 1.16 9.17
C THR A 185 4.55 1.39 7.66
N SER A 186 4.07 0.44 6.85
CA SER A 186 4.25 0.48 5.38
C SER A 186 3.00 0.72 4.53
N TRP A 187 1.80 0.76 5.12
CA TRP A 187 0.54 0.86 4.36
C TRP A 187 0.15 2.32 3.99
N GLN A 188 0.68 3.33 4.69
CA GLN A 188 0.30 4.74 4.51
C GLN A 188 0.61 5.28 3.09
N PRO A 189 1.79 5.03 2.51
CA PRO A 189 2.06 5.48 1.13
C PRO A 189 1.20 4.73 0.11
N LEU A 190 0.87 3.46 0.37
CA LEU A 190 0.02 2.66 -0.51
C LEU A 190 -1.42 3.19 -0.54
N ILE A 191 -2.00 3.50 0.63
CA ILE A 191 -3.35 4.08 0.68
C ILE A 191 -3.39 5.46 0.02
N ALA A 192 -2.35 6.28 0.21
CA ALA A 192 -2.25 7.58 -0.45
C ALA A 192 -2.18 7.42 -1.98
N TYR A 193 -1.39 6.46 -2.46
CA TYR A 193 -1.32 6.13 -3.88
C TYR A 193 -2.68 5.65 -4.42
N HIS A 194 -3.38 4.78 -3.68
CA HIS A 194 -4.71 4.32 -4.05
C HIS A 194 -5.73 5.47 -4.13
N MET A 195 -5.72 6.41 -3.18
CA MET A 195 -6.56 7.61 -3.22
C MET A 195 -6.25 8.50 -4.43
N ILE A 196 -4.98 8.62 -4.81
CA ILE A 196 -4.56 9.33 -6.04
C ILE A 196 -5.13 8.62 -7.28
N LEU A 197 -5.08 7.28 -7.34
CA LEU A 197 -5.63 6.52 -8.46
C LEU A 197 -7.15 6.68 -8.58
N LEU A 198 -7.89 6.64 -7.46
CA LEU A 198 -9.32 6.91 -7.43
C LEU A 198 -9.64 8.33 -7.93
N SER A 199 -8.88 9.33 -7.46
CA SER A 199 -9.04 10.71 -7.88
C SER A 199 -8.80 10.87 -9.39
N LYS A 200 -7.73 10.24 -9.90
CA LYS A 200 -7.39 10.22 -11.33
C LYS A 200 -8.49 9.56 -12.17
N GLU A 201 -9.12 8.50 -11.67
CA GLU A 201 -10.22 7.84 -12.35
C GLU A 201 -11.47 8.73 -12.42
N GLN A 202 -11.83 9.40 -11.31
CA GLN A 202 -12.95 10.32 -11.30
C GLN A 202 -12.74 11.51 -12.25
N THR A 203 -11.55 12.14 -12.25
CA THR A 203 -11.21 13.17 -13.25
C THR A 203 -11.26 12.60 -14.68
N GLY A 204 -10.82 11.35 -14.85
CA GLY A 204 -10.87 10.64 -16.13
C GLY A 204 -12.29 10.43 -16.66
N MET A 205 -13.22 10.08 -15.75
CA MET A 205 -14.65 9.97 -16.01
C MET A 205 -15.27 11.31 -16.42
N GLU A 206 -15.01 12.37 -15.66
CA GLU A 206 -15.48 13.73 -15.98
C GLU A 206 -15.00 14.19 -17.36
N ARG A 207 -13.71 13.99 -17.66
CA ARG A 207 -13.14 14.30 -18.98
C ARG A 207 -13.79 13.50 -20.10
N ALA A 208 -14.07 12.21 -19.88
CA ALA A 208 -14.68 11.37 -20.90
C ALA A 208 -16.13 11.79 -21.20
N LEU A 209 -16.93 12.02 -20.15
CA LEU A 209 -18.30 12.51 -20.28
C LEU A 209 -18.34 13.91 -20.92
N GLY A 210 -17.48 14.82 -20.46
CA GLY A 210 -17.37 16.16 -21.04
C GLY A 210 -16.94 16.12 -22.51
N GLY A 211 -15.96 15.28 -22.86
CA GLY A 211 -15.52 15.10 -24.23
C GLY A 211 -16.64 14.62 -25.15
N VAL A 212 -17.47 13.68 -24.69
CA VAL A 212 -18.64 13.21 -25.44
C VAL A 212 -19.72 14.29 -25.55
N TYR A 213 -19.95 15.06 -24.49
CA TYR A 213 -20.93 16.14 -24.49
C TYR A 213 -20.57 17.26 -25.48
N PHE A 214 -19.32 17.71 -25.49
CA PHE A 214 -18.85 18.80 -26.38
C PHE A 214 -18.48 18.34 -27.79
N ALA A 215 -18.45 17.03 -28.07
CA ALA A 215 -18.24 16.49 -29.40
C ALA A 215 -19.53 16.42 -30.23
N LYS A 216 -20.70 16.54 -29.59
CA LYS A 216 -22.01 16.70 -30.26
C LYS A 216 -22.25 18.17 -30.59
#